data_AF-A0A7X9G531-F1
#
_entry.id   AF-A0A7X9G531-F1
#
_cell.length_a   1.000
_cell.length_b   1.000
_cell.length_c   1.000
_cell.angle_alpha   90.00
_cell.angle_beta   90.00
_cell.angle_gamma   90.00
#
_symmetry.space_group_name_H-M   'P 1'
#
loop_
_entity.id
_entity.type
_entity.pdbx_description
1 polymer ?
#
loop_
_entity_poly.entity_id
_entity_poly.type
_entity_poly.pdbx_seq_one_letter_code
_entity_poly.pdbx_strand_id
1 'polypeptide(L)'
;MAEREGWLKVAWQFLVWCAGKAMEFIHFCLDKLLAEKVTFDFGVAASIILITTLLIGSGCWAASIAISRRHSGLLHFVLGLVFPIIHPFTIMFGMDLHGERARRKKLAAEQRKREQAEVEKQRMLEIQGAHKTEEQGEESTEDTEKKKRFDKAYFERIARDKSGENAGPWQVGFGDDDIIVQQILEVQDNLLLVEVTGREGKNEKLRIPYNRIDYWTNYY
;
A
#
# COMPACT_ATOMS: atom_id res chain seq x y z
N MET A 1 26.95 27.88 14.50
CA MET A 1 26.02 28.87 13.88
C MET A 1 26.65 29.60 12.69
N ALA A 2 27.94 29.98 12.74
CA ALA A 2 28.62 30.70 11.65
C ALA A 2 28.61 29.99 10.27
N GLU A 3 28.73 28.66 10.21
CA GLU A 3 28.71 27.93 8.92
C GLU A 3 27.34 27.93 8.23
N ARG A 4 26.25 28.07 8.99
CA ARG A 4 24.90 28.14 8.41
C ARG A 4 24.63 29.46 7.68
N GLU A 5 25.35 30.52 7.99
CA GLU A 5 25.16 31.82 7.31
C GLU A 5 25.96 31.92 6.01
N GLY A 6 27.06 31.16 5.89
CA GLY A 6 27.92 31.17 4.71
C GLY A 6 27.21 30.66 3.45
N TRP A 7 26.56 29.49 3.54
CA TRP A 7 25.87 28.90 2.38
C TRP A 7 24.68 29.76 1.93
N LEU A 8 23.98 30.41 2.86
CA LEU A 8 22.87 31.33 2.57
C LEU A 8 23.34 32.54 1.76
N LYS A 9 24.50 33.12 2.11
CA LYS A 9 25.11 34.23 1.34
C LYS A 9 25.50 33.79 -0.07
N VAL A 10 26.09 32.60 -0.20
CA VAL A 10 26.48 32.04 -1.51
C VAL A 10 25.23 31.76 -2.36
N ALA A 11 24.20 31.14 -1.79
CA ALA A 11 22.94 30.89 -2.48
C ALA A 11 22.26 32.21 -2.91
N TRP A 12 22.26 33.22 -2.04
CA TRP A 12 21.72 34.54 -2.35
C TRP A 12 22.50 35.22 -3.48
N GLN A 13 23.84 35.20 -3.43
CA GLN A 13 24.69 35.74 -4.50
C GLN A 13 24.45 35.02 -5.83
N PHE A 14 24.29 33.70 -5.80
CA PHE A 14 23.95 32.91 -6.99
C PHE A 14 22.58 33.31 -7.57
N LEU A 15 21.56 33.49 -6.71
CA LEU A 15 20.24 33.94 -7.14
C LEU A 15 20.28 35.35 -7.76
N VAL A 16 20.98 36.29 -7.13
CA VAL A 16 21.16 37.65 -7.66
C VAL A 16 21.91 37.62 -8.99
N TRP A 17 22.95 36.78 -9.11
CA TRP A 17 23.69 36.58 -10.36
C TRP A 17 22.78 36.01 -11.47
N CYS A 18 22.01 34.97 -11.17
CA CYS A 18 21.03 34.40 -12.10
C CYS A 18 19.98 35.44 -12.54
N ALA A 19 19.45 36.24 -11.60
CA ALA A 19 18.50 37.31 -11.91
C ALA A 19 19.12 38.38 -12.81
N GLY A 20 20.39 38.76 -12.56
CA GLY A 20 21.14 39.68 -13.42
C GLY A 20 21.28 39.15 -14.84
N LYS A 21 21.63 37.86 -15.01
CA LYS A 21 21.71 37.22 -16.33
C LYS A 21 20.36 37.12 -17.04
N ALA A 22 19.29 36.86 -16.30
CA ALA A 22 17.94 36.88 -16.85
C ALA A 22 17.56 38.29 -17.35
N MET A 23 17.87 39.34 -16.58
CA MET A 23 17.60 40.72 -16.99
C MET A 23 18.43 41.14 -18.21
N GLU A 24 19.73 40.80 -18.26
CA GLU A 24 20.58 41.03 -19.45
C GLU A 24 19.97 40.37 -20.70
N PHE A 25 19.50 39.13 -20.57
CA PHE A 25 18.85 38.42 -21.67
C PHE A 25 17.53 39.07 -22.09
N ILE A 26 16.70 39.49 -21.14
CA ILE A 26 15.44 40.21 -21.42
C ILE A 26 15.73 41.52 -22.15
N HIS A 27 16.71 42.30 -21.68
CA HIS A 27 17.12 43.54 -22.35
C HIS A 27 17.59 43.28 -23.77
N PHE A 28 18.45 42.27 -23.97
CA PHE A 28 18.88 41.88 -25.31
C PHE A 28 17.70 41.53 -26.23
N CYS A 29 16.73 40.75 -25.73
CA CYS A 29 15.53 40.39 -26.48
C CYS A 29 14.67 41.61 -26.79
N LEU A 30 14.46 42.51 -25.83
CA LEU A 30 13.70 43.75 -26.02
C LEU A 30 14.37 44.69 -27.02
N ASP A 31 15.69 44.87 -26.94
CA ASP A 31 16.45 45.71 -27.88
C ASP A 31 16.38 45.14 -29.30
N LYS A 32 16.37 43.81 -29.45
CA LYS A 32 16.19 43.15 -30.74
C LYS A 32 14.76 43.21 -31.26
N LEU A 33 13.75 43.19 -30.38
CA LEU A 33 12.34 43.32 -30.74
C LEU A 33 11.96 44.76 -31.10
N LEU A 34 12.57 45.75 -30.45
CA LEU A 34 12.36 47.18 -30.70
C LEU A 34 13.20 47.74 -31.84
N ALA A 35 14.15 46.96 -32.36
CA ALA A 35 14.90 47.34 -33.56
C ALA A 35 13.96 47.44 -34.77
N GLU A 36 14.02 48.56 -35.48
CA GLU A 36 13.13 48.96 -36.59
C GLU A 36 13.07 47.98 -37.78
N LYS A 37 13.92 46.96 -37.82
CA LYS A 37 13.98 45.94 -38.86
C LYS A 37 14.14 44.54 -38.25
N VAL A 38 13.07 44.02 -37.66
CA VAL A 38 12.99 42.59 -37.33
C VAL A 38 12.70 41.81 -38.62
N THR A 39 13.75 41.30 -39.25
CA THR A 39 13.58 40.33 -40.33
C THR A 39 13.30 38.96 -39.72
N PHE A 40 12.16 38.35 -40.07
CA PHE A 40 11.83 37.02 -39.61
C PHE A 40 12.74 35.98 -40.29
N ASP A 41 13.63 35.39 -39.51
CA ASP A 41 14.44 34.25 -39.96
C ASP A 41 13.70 32.95 -39.65
N PHE A 42 13.18 32.33 -40.71
CA PHE A 42 12.46 31.06 -40.60
C PHE A 42 13.33 29.93 -40.03
N GLY A 43 14.63 29.91 -40.34
CA GLY A 43 15.55 28.91 -39.83
C GLY A 43 15.74 29.03 -38.31
N VAL A 44 15.91 30.26 -37.82
CA VAL A 44 15.99 30.53 -36.38
C VAL A 44 14.68 30.15 -35.69
N ALA A 45 13.52 30.57 -36.22
CA ALA A 45 12.22 30.23 -35.65
C ALA A 45 11.99 28.71 -35.59
N ALA A 46 12.29 27.99 -36.68
CA ALA A 46 12.17 26.53 -36.72
C ALA A 46 13.10 25.85 -35.71
N SER A 47 14.34 26.35 -35.54
CA SER A 47 15.27 25.82 -34.55
C SER A 47 14.79 26.03 -33.11
N ILE A 48 14.20 27.19 -32.80
CA ILE A 48 13.64 27.48 -31.47
C ILE A 48 12.47 26.54 -31.18
N ILE A 49 11.56 26.36 -32.15
CA ILE A 49 10.43 25.44 -32.01
C ILE A 49 10.91 24.01 -31.79
N LEU A 50 11.90 23.55 -32.57
CA LEU A 50 12.46 22.21 -32.47
C LEU A 50 13.12 21.98 -31.10
N ILE A 51 13.98 22.90 -30.66
CA ILE A 51 14.65 22.82 -29.36
C ILE A 51 13.62 22.83 -28.23
N THR A 52 12.66 23.76 -28.27
CA THR A 52 11.61 23.86 -27.24
C THR A 52 10.77 22.59 -27.16
N THR A 53 10.40 22.04 -28.32
CA THR A 53 9.65 20.79 -28.39
C THR A 53 10.45 19.61 -27.83
N LEU A 54 11.74 19.53 -28.12
CA LEU A 54 12.63 18.50 -27.57
C LEU A 54 12.75 18.62 -26.04
N LEU A 55 12.91 19.84 -25.51
CA LEU A 55 13.01 20.10 -24.08
C LEU A 55 11.72 19.73 -23.35
N ILE A 56 10.57 20.24 -23.81
CA ILE A 56 9.26 19.96 -23.21
C ILE A 56 8.92 18.48 -23.36
N GLY A 57 9.13 17.91 -24.55
CA GLY A 57 8.88 16.50 -24.84
C GLY A 57 9.70 15.58 -23.94
N SER A 58 10.98 15.89 -23.72
CA SER A 58 11.83 15.16 -22.79
C SER A 58 11.33 15.24 -21.34
N GLY A 59 10.96 16.44 -20.88
CA GLY A 59 10.37 16.63 -19.54
C GLY A 59 9.08 15.83 -19.37
N CYS A 60 8.15 15.92 -20.33
CA CYS A 60 6.89 15.18 -20.33
C CYS A 60 7.11 13.66 -20.35
N TRP A 61 8.04 13.17 -21.16
CA TRP A 61 8.37 11.74 -21.23
C TRP A 61 8.93 11.25 -19.90
N ALA A 62 9.88 11.97 -19.31
CA ALA A 62 10.45 11.61 -18.02
C ALA A 62 9.40 11.61 -16.89
N ALA A 63 8.53 12.63 -16.87
CA ALA A 63 7.44 12.73 -15.90
C ALA A 63 6.45 11.56 -16.02
N SER A 64 6.10 11.16 -17.24
CA SER A 64 5.22 10.02 -17.50
C SER A 64 5.79 8.71 -16.94
N ILE A 65 7.08 8.43 -17.19
CA ILE A 65 7.76 7.26 -16.63
C ILE A 65 7.74 7.33 -15.09
N ALA A 66 8.06 8.47 -14.50
CA ALA A 66 8.07 8.64 -13.04
C ALA A 66 6.70 8.40 -12.40
N ILE A 67 5.64 8.98 -12.97
CA ILE A 67 4.26 8.81 -12.49
C ILE A 67 3.85 7.33 -12.58
N SER A 68 4.16 6.66 -13.69
CA SER A 68 3.86 5.22 -13.85
C SER A 68 4.55 4.36 -12.79
N ARG A 69 5.73 4.78 -12.32
CA ARG A 69 6.52 4.11 -11.27
C ARG A 69 6.26 4.64 -9.86
N ARG A 70 5.24 5.50 -9.69
CA ARG A 70 4.81 6.10 -8.41
C ARG A 70 5.88 7.01 -7.75
N HIS A 71 6.70 7.68 -8.55
CA HIS A 71 7.60 8.73 -8.12
C HIS A 71 7.03 10.12 -8.46
N SER A 72 7.66 11.20 -7.99
CA SER A 72 7.18 12.57 -8.19
C SER A 72 7.36 13.04 -9.64
N GLY A 73 6.26 13.13 -10.40
CA GLY A 73 6.31 13.55 -11.82
C GLY A 73 6.97 14.91 -12.05
N LEU A 74 6.74 15.89 -11.17
CA LEU A 74 7.27 17.26 -11.30
C LEU A 74 8.80 17.30 -11.22
N LEU A 75 9.42 16.52 -10.33
CA LEU A 75 10.88 16.46 -10.21
C LEU A 75 11.50 15.91 -11.50
N HIS A 76 10.92 14.83 -12.02
CA HIS A 76 11.41 14.19 -13.24
C HIS A 76 11.13 15.01 -14.49
N PHE A 77 10.07 15.83 -14.50
CA PHE A 77 9.84 16.84 -15.53
C PHE A 77 10.98 17.85 -15.61
N VAL A 78 11.33 18.48 -14.46
CA VAL A 78 12.40 19.49 -14.39
C VAL A 78 13.74 18.88 -14.79
N LEU A 79 14.06 17.69 -14.27
CA LEU A 79 15.29 16.98 -14.65
C LEU A 79 15.31 16.60 -16.13
N GLY A 80 14.17 16.22 -16.71
CA GLY A 80 14.04 15.92 -18.14
C GLY A 80 14.18 17.15 -19.03
N LEU A 81 13.89 18.34 -18.51
CA LEU A 81 14.08 19.62 -19.19
C LEU A 81 15.55 20.06 -19.13
N VAL A 82 16.22 19.89 -17.99
CA VAL A 82 17.65 20.23 -17.81
C VAL A 82 18.56 19.27 -18.58
N PHE A 83 18.24 17.98 -18.60
CA PHE A 83 19.02 16.93 -19.27
C PHE A 83 18.17 16.25 -20.34
N PRO A 84 17.91 16.93 -21.47
CA PRO A 84 17.07 16.38 -22.52
C PRO A 84 17.63 15.08 -23.06
N ILE A 85 16.74 14.12 -23.36
CA ILE A 85 17.07 12.79 -23.87
C ILE A 85 17.75 11.89 -22.81
N ILE A 86 18.88 12.31 -22.25
CA ILE A 86 19.69 11.49 -21.32
C ILE A 86 18.86 11.07 -20.10
N HIS A 87 18.19 12.01 -19.43
CA HIS A 87 17.44 11.71 -18.20
C HIS A 87 16.27 10.72 -18.44
N PRO A 88 15.35 10.93 -19.41
CA PRO A 88 14.31 9.94 -19.73
C PRO A 88 14.87 8.52 -19.97
N PHE A 89 15.96 8.39 -20.71
CA PHE A 89 16.60 7.09 -20.97
C PHE A 89 17.15 6.44 -19.69
N THR A 90 17.84 7.21 -18.84
CA THR A 90 18.38 6.67 -17.58
C THR A 90 17.28 6.17 -16.64
N ILE A 91 16.19 6.92 -16.47
CA ILE A 91 15.10 6.53 -15.57
C ILE A 91 14.27 5.38 -16.14
N MET A 92 14.20 5.23 -17.47
CA MET A 92 13.53 4.12 -18.12
C MET A 92 14.15 2.78 -17.71
N PHE A 93 15.48 2.69 -17.61
CA PHE A 93 16.17 1.45 -17.24
C PHE A 93 16.54 1.36 -15.76
N GLY A 94 16.77 2.48 -15.07
CA GLY A 94 17.31 2.47 -13.70
C GLY A 94 16.27 2.56 -12.57
N MET A 95 15.04 2.96 -12.84
CA MET A 95 14.08 3.31 -11.78
C MET A 95 13.14 2.16 -11.40
N ASP A 96 13.22 1.61 -10.19
CA ASP A 96 12.26 0.60 -9.71
C ASP A 96 10.90 1.23 -9.32
N LEU A 97 9.85 0.40 -9.25
CA LEU A 97 8.54 0.80 -8.72
C LEU A 97 8.66 1.21 -7.24
N HIS A 98 8.17 2.41 -6.91
CA HIS A 98 8.22 2.91 -5.55
C HIS A 98 7.46 1.98 -4.59
N GLY A 99 8.15 1.48 -3.56
CA GLY A 99 7.59 0.58 -2.55
C GLY A 99 7.69 -0.92 -2.86
N GLU A 100 8.11 -1.33 -4.05
CA GLU A 100 8.27 -2.76 -4.38
C GLU A 100 9.34 -3.42 -3.51
N ARG A 101 10.50 -2.77 -3.31
CA ARG A 101 11.55 -3.25 -2.40
C ARG A 101 11.06 -3.37 -0.95
N ALA A 102 10.27 -2.40 -0.48
CA ALA A 102 9.71 -2.44 0.87
C ALA A 102 8.72 -3.60 1.04
N ARG A 103 7.86 -3.83 0.05
CA ARG A 103 6.90 -4.95 0.04
C ARG A 103 7.61 -6.30 -0.05
N ARG A 104 8.63 -6.41 -0.93
CA ARG A 104 9.46 -7.61 -1.07
C ARG A 104 10.24 -7.92 0.21
N LYS A 105 10.76 -6.90 0.89
CA LYS A 105 11.43 -7.06 2.19
C LYS A 105 10.46 -7.50 3.29
N LYS A 106 9.24 -6.98 3.31
CA LYS A 106 8.18 -7.43 4.25
C LYS A 106 7.79 -8.88 4.00
N LEU A 107 7.55 -9.27 2.75
CA LEU A 107 7.24 -10.65 2.38
C LEU A 107 8.37 -11.62 2.75
N ALA A 108 9.62 -11.27 2.45
CA ALA A 108 10.77 -12.09 2.81
C ALA A 108 10.94 -12.22 4.34
N ALA A 109 10.66 -11.16 5.10
CA ALA A 109 10.69 -11.20 6.56
C ALA A 109 9.55 -12.06 7.14
N GLU A 110 8.36 -12.01 6.53
CA GLU A 110 7.23 -12.84 6.94
C GLU A 110 7.47 -14.33 6.63
N GLN A 111 8.02 -14.65 5.46
CA GLN A 111 8.40 -16.03 5.11
C GLN A 111 9.43 -16.59 6.09
N ARG A 112 10.48 -15.84 6.41
CA ARG A 112 11.48 -16.26 7.41
C ARG A 112 10.87 -16.50 8.79
N LYS A 113 9.88 -15.68 9.20
CA LYS A 113 9.16 -15.89 10.46
C LYS A 113 8.30 -17.16 10.43
N ARG A 114 7.66 -17.46 9.31
CA ARG A 114 6.87 -18.70 9.14
C ARG A 114 7.77 -19.94 9.18
N GLU A 115 8.89 -19.92 8.47
CA GLU A 115 9.89 -20.99 8.50
C GLU A 115 10.43 -21.23 9.92
N GLN A 116 10.75 -20.16 10.66
CA GLN A 116 11.18 -20.28 12.07
C GLN A 116 10.08 -20.86 12.97
N ALA A 117 8.83 -20.44 12.80
CA ALA A 117 7.70 -20.95 13.58
C ALA A 117 7.40 -22.43 13.24
N GLU A 118 7.61 -22.86 11.99
CA GLU A 118 7.48 -24.26 11.58
C GLU A 118 8.58 -25.13 12.20
N VAL A 119 9.83 -24.66 12.18
CA VAL A 119 10.96 -25.35 12.84
C VAL A 119 10.74 -25.44 14.35
N GLU A 120 10.24 -24.38 14.99
CA GLU A 120 9.94 -24.38 16.43
C GLU A 120 8.80 -25.34 16.76
N LYS A 121 7.73 -25.38 15.93
CA LYS A 121 6.65 -26.38 16.06
C LYS A 121 7.17 -27.80 15.92
N GLN A 122 8.06 -28.08 14.97
CA GLN A 122 8.67 -29.41 14.82
C GLN A 122 9.47 -29.81 16.07
N ARG A 123 10.29 -28.90 16.62
CA ARG A 123 11.03 -29.15 17.86
C ARG A 123 10.10 -29.41 19.05
N MET A 124 9.01 -28.66 19.19
CA MET A 124 8.03 -28.89 20.26
C MET A 124 7.33 -30.24 20.12
N LEU A 125 7.01 -30.67 18.90
CA LEU A 125 6.42 -31.99 18.63
C LEU A 125 7.41 -33.13 18.93
N GLU A 126 8.70 -32.97 18.65
CA GLU A 126 9.74 -33.95 19.01
C GLU A 126 9.88 -34.08 20.54
N ILE A 127 9.86 -32.96 21.28
CA ILE A 127 9.92 -32.97 22.75
C ILE A 127 8.65 -33.59 23.35
N GLN A 128 7.46 -33.26 22.84
CA GLN A 128 6.22 -33.90 23.28
C GLN A 128 6.17 -35.39 22.91
N GLY A 129 6.67 -35.79 21.75
CA GLY A 129 6.75 -37.19 21.33
C GLY A 129 7.73 -38.01 22.18
N ALA A 130 8.83 -37.40 22.61
CA ALA A 130 9.76 -38.00 23.56
C ALA A 130 9.11 -38.17 24.95
N HIS A 131 8.41 -37.15 25.46
CA HIS A 131 7.71 -37.22 26.75
C HIS A 131 6.54 -38.23 26.76
N LYS A 132 5.82 -38.35 25.65
CA LYS A 132 4.68 -39.27 25.52
C LYS A 132 5.10 -40.76 25.44
N THR A 133 6.38 -41.03 25.18
CA THR A 133 6.94 -42.40 25.19
C THR A 133 7.38 -42.82 26.60
N GLU A 134 7.65 -41.87 27.48
CA GLU A 134 8.05 -42.16 28.87
C GLU A 134 6.87 -42.20 29.86
N GLU A 135 5.71 -41.61 29.52
CA GLU A 135 4.56 -41.47 30.43
C GLU A 135 3.34 -42.35 30.08
N GLN A 136 3.50 -43.44 29.33
CA GLN A 136 2.43 -44.45 29.15
C GLN A 136 2.51 -45.55 30.22
N GLY A 137 2.29 -45.13 31.46
CA GLY A 137 1.88 -45.99 32.57
C GLY A 137 0.98 -45.15 33.48
N GLU A 138 -0.24 -45.64 33.72
CA GLU A 138 -1.21 -45.15 34.72
C GLU A 138 -2.22 -44.06 34.29
N GLU A 139 -3.34 -44.55 33.73
CA GLU A 139 -4.72 -44.45 34.25
C GLU A 139 -5.39 -43.09 34.59
N SER A 140 -6.52 -42.83 33.89
CA SER A 140 -7.74 -42.06 34.30
C SER A 140 -7.57 -40.56 34.62
N THR A 141 -8.48 -39.61 34.36
CA THR A 141 -9.95 -39.58 34.37
C THR A 141 -10.42 -38.29 33.67
N GLU A 142 -11.70 -38.23 33.29
CA GLU A 142 -12.45 -37.07 32.79
C GLU A 142 -12.31 -35.80 33.67
N ASP A 143 -12.08 -34.62 33.07
CA ASP A 143 -13.07 -33.53 33.05
C ASP A 143 -12.57 -32.22 32.36
N THR A 144 -13.44 -31.69 31.50
CA THR A 144 -13.79 -30.28 31.28
C THR A 144 -12.73 -29.24 30.85
N GLU A 145 -12.58 -29.05 29.53
CA GLU A 145 -13.02 -27.83 28.82
C GLU A 145 -12.84 -28.04 27.31
N LYS A 146 -13.91 -28.48 26.64
CA LYS A 146 -13.97 -28.53 25.17
C LYS A 146 -13.91 -27.08 24.67
N LYS A 147 -12.73 -26.61 24.23
CA LYS A 147 -12.63 -25.46 23.32
C LYS A 147 -13.61 -25.71 22.17
N LYS A 148 -14.75 -24.99 22.17
CA LYS A 148 -15.75 -25.04 21.10
C LYS A 148 -15.04 -24.63 19.81
N ARG A 149 -14.68 -25.59 18.98
CA ARG A 149 -14.16 -25.30 17.63
C ARG A 149 -15.36 -24.91 16.78
N PHE A 150 -15.46 -23.64 16.45
CA PHE A 150 -16.40 -23.13 15.46
C PHE A 150 -15.93 -23.59 14.08
N ASP A 151 -16.68 -24.48 13.45
CA ASP A 151 -16.39 -25.03 12.13
C ASP A 151 -17.62 -24.89 11.21
N LYS A 152 -17.41 -25.18 9.92
CA LYS A 152 -18.46 -25.12 8.90
C LYS A 152 -19.69 -25.96 9.28
N ALA A 153 -19.46 -27.18 9.77
CA ALA A 153 -20.54 -28.10 10.15
C ALA A 153 -21.39 -27.56 11.31
N TYR A 154 -20.78 -26.87 12.26
CA TYR A 154 -21.48 -26.20 13.35
C TYR A 154 -22.42 -25.12 12.81
N PHE A 155 -21.93 -24.24 11.94
CA PHE A 155 -22.72 -23.13 11.39
C PHE A 155 -23.80 -23.59 10.42
N GLU A 156 -23.54 -24.59 9.57
CA GLU A 156 -24.56 -25.17 8.70
C GLU A 156 -25.73 -25.75 9.50
N ARG A 157 -25.46 -26.35 10.66
CA ARG A 157 -26.50 -26.90 11.53
C ARG A 157 -27.34 -25.83 12.21
N ILE A 158 -26.74 -24.71 12.61
CA ILE A 158 -27.47 -23.64 13.30
C ILE A 158 -28.03 -22.57 12.37
N ALA A 159 -27.63 -22.54 11.09
CA ALA A 159 -28.08 -21.52 10.15
C ALA A 159 -29.58 -21.58 9.85
N ARG A 160 -30.22 -22.74 10.03
CA ARG A 160 -31.65 -22.94 9.79
C ARG A 160 -32.38 -23.42 11.02
N ASP A 161 -33.59 -22.94 11.20
CA ASP A 161 -34.49 -23.38 12.25
C ASP A 161 -35.22 -24.68 11.87
N LYS A 162 -36.09 -25.18 12.76
CA LYS A 162 -36.88 -26.41 12.54
C LYS A 162 -37.90 -26.27 11.39
N SER A 163 -38.19 -25.04 10.97
CA SER A 163 -39.11 -24.69 9.88
C SER A 163 -38.38 -24.54 8.54
N GLY A 164 -37.04 -24.56 8.55
CA GLY A 164 -36.19 -24.39 7.37
C GLY A 164 -35.89 -22.94 7.01
N GLU A 165 -36.33 -21.97 7.82
CA GLU A 165 -36.03 -20.54 7.69
C GLU A 165 -34.68 -20.21 8.34
N ASN A 166 -34.11 -19.05 8.00
CA ASN A 166 -32.85 -18.61 8.57
C ASN A 166 -33.02 -18.36 10.07
N ALA A 167 -32.23 -19.05 10.89
CA ALA A 167 -32.25 -18.86 12.33
C ALA A 167 -31.53 -17.56 12.74
N GLY A 168 -31.75 -17.14 13.98
CA GLY A 168 -31.18 -15.94 14.59
C GLY A 168 -32.22 -15.23 15.48
N PRO A 169 -31.85 -14.16 16.18
CA PRO A 169 -30.55 -13.50 16.24
C PRO A 169 -29.59 -14.12 17.27
N TRP A 170 -28.29 -13.91 17.06
CA TRP A 170 -27.20 -14.36 17.94
C TRP A 170 -26.33 -13.20 18.42
N GLN A 171 -25.81 -13.34 19.64
CA GLN A 171 -24.74 -12.50 20.15
C GLN A 171 -23.40 -13.17 19.85
N VAL A 172 -22.50 -12.42 19.23
CA VAL A 172 -21.21 -12.93 18.76
C VAL A 172 -20.10 -12.00 19.23
N GLY A 173 -19.13 -12.55 19.95
CA GLY A 173 -17.87 -11.88 20.24
C GLY A 173 -16.90 -12.08 19.09
N PHE A 174 -16.52 -10.99 18.44
CA PHE A 174 -15.56 -10.98 17.34
C PHE A 174 -14.44 -9.98 17.63
N GLY A 175 -13.33 -10.46 18.18
CA GLY A 175 -12.25 -9.58 18.63
C GLY A 175 -12.66 -8.84 19.91
N ASP A 176 -12.47 -7.52 19.94
CA ASP A 176 -12.84 -6.68 21.10
C ASP A 176 -14.28 -6.12 21.02
N ASP A 177 -15.04 -6.50 19.98
CA ASP A 177 -16.40 -6.01 19.71
C ASP A 177 -17.44 -7.12 19.83
N ASP A 178 -18.54 -6.81 20.51
CA ASP A 178 -19.75 -7.64 20.55
C ASP A 178 -20.74 -7.17 19.47
N ILE A 179 -21.15 -8.08 18.60
CA ILE A 179 -22.09 -7.80 17.52
C ILE A 179 -23.34 -8.69 17.60
N ILE A 180 -24.47 -8.14 17.19
CA ILE A 180 -25.73 -8.88 17.07
C ILE A 180 -25.90 -9.30 15.61
N VAL A 181 -25.79 -10.61 15.39
CA VAL A 181 -26.02 -11.24 14.09
C VAL A 181 -27.50 -11.58 13.97
N GLN A 182 -28.17 -10.99 12.98
CA GLN A 182 -29.58 -11.25 12.71
C GLN A 182 -29.79 -12.60 12.02
N GLN A 183 -28.96 -12.91 11.02
CA GLN A 183 -29.03 -14.18 10.31
C GLN A 183 -27.69 -14.58 9.68
N ILE A 184 -27.49 -15.88 9.50
CA ILE A 184 -26.38 -16.46 8.72
C ILE A 184 -26.85 -16.59 7.28
N LEU A 185 -26.20 -15.88 6.35
CA LEU A 185 -26.55 -15.89 4.93
C LEU A 185 -25.84 -17.02 4.18
N GLU A 186 -24.55 -17.20 4.48
CA GLU A 186 -23.71 -18.17 3.77
C GLU A 186 -22.60 -18.70 4.69
N VAL A 187 -22.32 -20.00 4.56
CA VAL A 187 -21.27 -20.69 5.31
C VAL A 187 -20.21 -21.17 4.33
N GLN A 188 -18.99 -20.62 4.41
CA GLN A 188 -17.85 -21.00 3.57
C GLN A 188 -16.80 -21.74 4.40
N ASP A 189 -15.83 -22.39 3.76
CA ASP A 189 -14.89 -23.28 4.46
C ASP A 189 -14.04 -22.58 5.54
N ASN A 190 -13.82 -21.26 5.45
CA ASN A 190 -12.99 -20.50 6.38
C ASN A 190 -13.66 -19.26 6.99
N LEU A 191 -14.87 -18.91 6.54
CA LEU A 191 -15.57 -17.70 6.95
C LEU A 191 -17.09 -17.86 6.80
N LEU A 192 -17.83 -17.06 7.54
CA LEU A 192 -19.29 -16.93 7.45
C LEU A 192 -19.66 -15.54 6.92
N LEU A 193 -20.70 -15.49 6.10
CA LEU A 193 -21.37 -14.24 5.72
C LEU A 193 -22.63 -14.10 6.57
N VAL A 194 -22.70 -13.02 7.35
CA VAL A 194 -23.81 -12.75 8.26
C VAL A 194 -24.41 -11.37 7.99
N GLU A 195 -25.66 -11.22 8.38
CA GLU A 195 -26.35 -9.94 8.41
C GLU A 195 -26.35 -9.40 9.83
N VAL A 196 -25.84 -8.18 10.02
CA VAL A 196 -25.75 -7.49 11.32
C VAL A 196 -26.57 -6.21 11.28
N THR A 197 -27.08 -5.79 12.44
CA THR A 197 -27.75 -4.50 12.57
C THR A 197 -26.70 -3.39 12.76
N GLY A 198 -26.54 -2.52 11.77
CA GLY A 198 -25.63 -1.37 11.82
C GLY A 198 -26.15 -0.24 12.72
N ARG A 199 -25.30 0.76 12.98
CA ARG A 199 -25.58 1.89 13.89
C ARG A 199 -26.80 2.75 13.48
N GLU A 200 -27.21 2.70 12.22
CA GLU A 200 -28.38 3.43 11.69
C GLU A 200 -29.65 2.56 11.56
N GLY A 201 -29.67 1.35 12.14
CA GLY A 201 -30.79 0.41 11.96
C GLY A 201 -30.88 -0.18 10.54
N LYS A 202 -29.88 0.05 9.69
CA LYS A 202 -29.72 -0.61 8.40
C LYS A 202 -28.98 -1.93 8.59
N ASN A 203 -29.46 -2.95 7.91
CA ASN A 203 -28.80 -4.25 7.90
C ASN A 203 -27.57 -4.20 6.99
N GLU A 204 -26.43 -4.63 7.51
CA GLU A 204 -25.17 -4.71 6.78
C GLU A 204 -24.71 -6.17 6.68
N LYS A 205 -24.04 -6.50 5.57
CA LYS A 205 -23.46 -7.83 5.36
C LYS A 205 -22.01 -7.84 5.82
N LEU A 206 -21.70 -8.68 6.79
CA LEU A 206 -20.37 -8.80 7.38
C LEU A 206 -19.79 -10.20 7.14
N ARG A 207 -18.49 -10.27 6.86
CA ARG A 207 -17.74 -11.54 6.73
C ARG A 207 -16.93 -11.77 7.98
N ILE A 208 -17.18 -12.88 8.67
CA ILE A 208 -16.50 -13.24 9.92
C ILE A 208 -15.68 -14.51 9.70
N PRO A 209 -14.35 -14.46 9.80
CA PRO A 209 -13.51 -15.66 9.84
C PRO A 209 -13.72 -16.49 11.10
N TYR A 210 -13.76 -17.83 10.99
CA TYR A 210 -13.98 -18.72 12.14
C TYR A 210 -12.92 -18.59 13.24
N ASN A 211 -11.69 -18.32 12.86
CA ASN A 211 -10.56 -18.20 13.77
C ASN A 211 -10.56 -16.90 14.61
N ARG A 212 -11.56 -16.04 14.41
CA ARG A 212 -11.74 -14.78 15.13
C ARG A 212 -13.03 -14.72 15.95
N ILE A 213 -13.77 -15.84 16.02
CA ILE A 213 -14.96 -15.92 16.87
C ILE A 213 -14.52 -16.39 18.26
N ASP A 214 -14.76 -15.54 19.24
CA ASP A 214 -14.48 -15.85 20.65
C ASP A 214 -15.64 -16.64 21.26
N TYR A 215 -16.87 -16.21 20.98
CA TYR A 215 -18.08 -16.94 21.40
C TYR A 215 -19.26 -16.72 20.44
N TRP A 216 -20.22 -17.65 20.49
CA TRP A 216 -21.47 -17.60 19.73
C TRP A 216 -22.61 -18.10 20.61
N THR A 217 -23.55 -17.21 20.97
CA THR A 217 -24.66 -17.52 21.87
C THR A 217 -25.98 -16.99 21.31
N ASN A 218 -27.09 -17.61 21.68
CA ASN A 218 -28.41 -17.07 21.35
C ASN A 218 -28.59 -15.72 22.07
N TYR A 219 -29.23 -14.76 21.40
CA TYR A 219 -29.53 -13.45 21.99
C TYR A 219 -30.71 -13.50 22.98
N TYR A 220 -31.54 -14.54 22.91
CA TYR A 220 -32.69 -14.77 23.79
C TYR A 220 -32.41 -15.82 24.86
#